data_AF-A0A6G0Y5Y5-F1
#
_entry.id   AF-A0A6G0Y5Y5-F1
#
_cell.length_a   1.000
_cell.length_b   1.000
_cell.length_c   1.000
_cell.angle_alpha   90.00
_cell.angle_beta   90.00
_cell.angle_gamma   90.00
#
_symmetry.space_group_name_H-M   'P 1'
#
loop_
_entity.id
_entity.type
_entity.pdbx_description
1 polymer ?
#
loop_
_entity_poly.entity_id
_entity_poly.type
_entity_poly.pdbx_seq_one_letter_code
_entity_poly.pdbx_strand_id
1 'polypeptide(L)'
;LYKIEREEVKKPSQVDRIFKQALREFKENLIATYSVANKQGNGQVLNIKYKDLIANFLHVIETVCGNEKIQDDFPVTLCVNAFRGFMNEFMSQNRVEPEKPSKTKRKKEKKQKSEDHINHGGHMLQMSMINIPTACEVCTSFFLWPIERSLVCRNCKLTCHKKCYTRANQECLKDMNSSAANMQSKGVCVVKGKVFGRPLGELDLSMGKVPAVVECLITIIEMYGMYTEGIYRKPGLTTRVNELKELIDNNDVSKIEFEKYQVHVLASVLKSFLRDMPEPLLTFDCYDDFIRAASLSEDRVSTLFNILKKLPKVNYDLMERLVFHLARVALHENVNRMNASSLAIVFAPCVLRTNKVVPAQESLRDIEQQTLCISSIISHQMDKIKSTLADIDTLDTAHHTATHRLSSLRISKVYGPTEGPSKMDEEEKMLVGQIQEIKKEKDFLTSNLPSLRRTNSDDDLLSTDDGSLDDVDTNTLGSSRKAKLKNTTKKSKRSNNNTLDSDEDPIMV
;
A
#
# COMPACT_ATOMS: atom_id res chain seq x y z
N LEU A 1 -7.77 -37.75 -26.70
CA LEU A 1 -7.29 -38.60 -27.82
C LEU A 1 -5.86 -38.21 -28.20
N TYR A 2 -5.59 -37.33 -29.19
CA TYR A 2 -4.22 -37.05 -29.69
C TYR A 2 -3.10 -36.79 -28.64
N LYS A 3 -3.40 -36.23 -27.45
CA LYS A 3 -2.43 -36.13 -26.33
C LYS A 3 -2.20 -37.48 -25.61
N ILE A 4 -3.28 -38.23 -25.36
CA ILE A 4 -3.34 -39.55 -24.67
C ILE A 4 -2.73 -40.69 -25.52
N GLU A 5 -2.54 -40.45 -26.81
CA GLU A 5 -1.92 -41.37 -27.78
C GLU A 5 -0.40 -41.18 -27.88
N ARG A 6 0.18 -40.10 -27.31
CA ARG A 6 1.63 -39.86 -27.30
C ARG A 6 2.36 -40.40 -26.06
N GLU A 7 1.63 -40.82 -25.04
CA GLU A 7 2.19 -41.37 -23.80
C GLU A 7 2.32 -42.89 -23.90
N GLU A 8 3.42 -43.35 -24.52
CA GLU A 8 3.80 -44.77 -24.58
C GLU A 8 4.36 -45.27 -23.22
N VAL A 9 3.46 -45.49 -22.26
CA VAL A 9 3.79 -46.21 -21.02
C VAL A 9 3.71 -47.72 -21.25
N LYS A 10 4.74 -48.44 -20.76
CA LYS A 10 4.93 -49.89 -20.95
C LYS A 10 3.73 -50.71 -20.45
N LYS A 11 3.04 -51.39 -21.38
CA LYS A 11 1.85 -52.23 -21.17
C LYS A 11 0.69 -51.46 -20.48
N PRO A 12 -0.26 -50.86 -21.23
CA PRO A 12 -1.41 -50.19 -20.63
C PRO A 12 -2.22 -51.14 -19.75
N SER A 13 -2.79 -50.64 -18.65
CA SER A 13 -3.65 -51.45 -17.79
C SER A 13 -4.94 -51.85 -18.52
N GLN A 14 -5.66 -52.83 -17.97
CA GLN A 14 -6.99 -53.19 -18.48
C GLN A 14 -7.92 -51.97 -18.48
N VAL A 15 -7.89 -51.16 -17.40
CA VAL A 15 -8.65 -49.91 -17.28
C VAL A 15 -8.27 -48.92 -18.39
N ASP A 16 -6.98 -48.73 -18.67
CA ASP A 16 -6.52 -47.84 -19.76
C ASP A 16 -6.97 -48.33 -21.13
N ARG A 17 -6.95 -49.65 -21.39
CA ARG A 17 -7.41 -50.22 -22.66
C ARG A 17 -8.89 -49.91 -22.90
N ILE A 18 -9.72 -50.19 -21.90
CA ILE A 18 -11.18 -50.00 -21.93
C ILE A 18 -11.52 -48.52 -22.03
N PHE A 19 -10.86 -47.66 -21.24
CA PHE A 19 -11.09 -46.21 -21.29
C PHE A 19 -10.69 -45.63 -22.66
N LYS A 20 -9.56 -46.06 -23.24
CA LYS A 20 -9.16 -45.65 -24.60
C LYS A 20 -10.08 -46.24 -25.68
N GLN A 21 -10.74 -47.38 -25.46
CA GLN A 21 -11.76 -47.94 -26.37
C GLN A 21 -13.09 -47.17 -26.27
N ALA A 22 -13.62 -46.96 -25.06
CA ALA A 22 -14.83 -46.18 -24.84
C ALA A 22 -14.69 -44.74 -25.37
N LEU A 23 -13.51 -44.11 -25.27
CA LEU A 23 -13.24 -42.81 -25.88
C LEU A 23 -13.22 -42.80 -27.42
N ARG A 24 -12.97 -43.96 -28.08
CA ARG A 24 -13.10 -44.10 -29.53
C ARG A 24 -14.56 -44.26 -29.94
N GLU A 25 -15.27 -45.20 -29.31
CA GLU A 25 -16.69 -45.45 -29.60
C GLU A 25 -17.56 -44.22 -29.29
N PHE A 26 -17.28 -43.50 -28.19
CA PHE A 26 -17.94 -42.23 -27.87
C PHE A 26 -17.70 -41.16 -28.95
N LYS A 27 -16.48 -41.04 -29.47
CA LYS A 27 -16.17 -40.12 -30.58
C LYS A 27 -16.94 -40.51 -31.85
N GLU A 28 -17.00 -41.79 -32.18
CA GLU A 28 -17.70 -42.27 -33.39
C GLU A 28 -19.21 -42.09 -33.26
N ASN A 29 -19.80 -42.39 -32.10
CA ASN A 29 -21.20 -42.12 -31.78
C ASN A 29 -21.52 -40.61 -31.89
N LEU A 30 -20.68 -39.73 -31.34
CA LEU A 30 -20.88 -38.28 -31.41
C LEU A 30 -20.81 -37.78 -32.86
N ILE A 31 -19.84 -38.26 -33.65
CA ILE A 31 -19.73 -37.95 -35.10
C ILE A 31 -20.95 -38.46 -35.86
N ALA A 32 -21.46 -39.66 -35.55
CA ALA A 32 -22.66 -40.22 -36.17
C ALA A 32 -23.92 -39.39 -35.82
N THR A 33 -24.14 -39.06 -34.54
CA THR A 33 -25.24 -38.18 -34.10
C THR A 33 -25.19 -36.82 -34.81
N TYR A 34 -24.01 -36.19 -34.88
CA TYR A 34 -23.83 -34.91 -35.57
C TYR A 34 -24.10 -35.03 -37.08
N SER A 35 -23.65 -36.11 -37.72
CA SER A 35 -23.84 -36.37 -39.15
C SER A 35 -25.29 -36.68 -39.53
N VAL A 36 -26.10 -37.21 -38.59
CA VAL A 36 -27.55 -37.39 -38.78
C VAL A 36 -28.28 -36.06 -38.64
N ALA A 37 -27.98 -35.27 -37.60
CA ALA A 37 -28.62 -33.98 -37.39
C ALA A 37 -28.37 -33.00 -38.55
N ASN A 38 -27.12 -32.90 -39.03
CA ASN A 38 -26.77 -32.02 -40.17
C ASN A 38 -27.44 -32.40 -41.51
N LYS A 39 -28.06 -33.58 -41.61
CA LYS A 39 -28.83 -34.01 -42.80
C LYS A 39 -30.33 -33.72 -42.68
N GLN A 40 -30.83 -33.46 -41.48
CA GLN A 40 -32.22 -33.04 -41.26
C GLN A 40 -32.30 -31.52 -41.43
N GLY A 41 -32.53 -31.05 -42.66
CA GLY A 41 -32.29 -29.67 -43.12
C GLY A 41 -33.05 -28.50 -42.45
N ASN A 42 -33.68 -28.70 -41.29
CA ASN A 42 -34.08 -27.62 -40.41
C ASN A 42 -32.86 -27.18 -39.58
N GLY A 43 -32.36 -25.96 -39.80
CA GLY A 43 -31.13 -25.43 -39.19
C GLY A 43 -31.19 -25.14 -37.68
N GLN A 44 -31.62 -26.11 -36.85
CA GLN A 44 -31.43 -26.09 -35.42
C GLN A 44 -29.99 -26.49 -35.07
N VAL A 45 -29.28 -25.62 -34.35
CA VAL A 45 -27.97 -25.95 -33.77
C VAL A 45 -28.15 -27.06 -32.74
N LEU A 46 -27.31 -28.10 -32.81
CA LEU A 46 -27.27 -29.18 -31.82
C LEU A 46 -26.76 -28.66 -30.46
N ASN A 47 -27.68 -28.31 -29.57
CA ASN A 47 -27.36 -27.93 -28.19
C ASN A 47 -27.17 -29.19 -27.32
N ILE A 48 -25.98 -29.80 -27.36
CA ILE A 48 -25.67 -31.04 -26.61
C ILE A 48 -25.27 -30.68 -25.18
N LYS A 49 -26.03 -31.11 -24.16
CA LYS A 49 -25.80 -30.64 -22.77
C LYS A 49 -24.61 -31.35 -22.10
N TYR A 50 -24.07 -30.74 -21.04
CA TYR A 50 -23.00 -31.35 -20.24
C TYR A 50 -23.48 -32.68 -19.63
N LYS A 51 -24.64 -32.66 -18.97
CA LYS A 51 -25.32 -33.86 -18.44
C LYS A 51 -25.42 -34.96 -19.52
N ASP A 52 -25.81 -34.60 -20.74
CA ASP A 52 -26.02 -35.53 -21.86
C ASP A 52 -24.70 -36.14 -22.35
N LEU A 53 -23.61 -35.36 -22.44
CA LEU A 53 -22.28 -35.86 -22.81
C LEU A 53 -21.71 -36.83 -21.77
N ILE A 54 -21.86 -36.51 -20.47
CA ILE A 54 -21.41 -37.39 -19.38
C ILE A 54 -22.24 -38.67 -19.33
N ALA A 55 -23.57 -38.58 -19.52
CA ALA A 55 -24.46 -39.73 -19.54
C ALA A 55 -24.24 -40.64 -20.76
N ASN A 56 -23.99 -40.07 -21.94
CA ASN A 56 -23.63 -40.82 -23.14
C ASN A 56 -22.28 -41.55 -22.95
N PHE A 57 -21.26 -40.88 -22.38
CA PHE A 57 -19.98 -41.53 -22.09
C PHE A 57 -20.09 -42.66 -21.07
N LEU A 58 -20.92 -42.50 -20.02
CA LEU A 58 -21.27 -43.57 -19.07
C LEU A 58 -21.85 -44.78 -19.80
N HIS A 59 -22.86 -44.58 -20.64
CA HIS A 59 -23.50 -45.66 -21.38
C HIS A 59 -22.56 -46.38 -22.36
N VAL A 60 -21.66 -45.64 -23.02
CA VAL A 60 -20.63 -46.21 -23.89
C VAL A 60 -19.65 -47.08 -23.10
N ILE A 61 -19.14 -46.64 -21.95
CA ILE A 61 -18.18 -47.46 -21.19
C ILE A 61 -18.84 -48.69 -20.56
N GLU A 62 -20.10 -48.59 -20.08
CA GLU A 62 -20.89 -49.76 -19.66
C GLU A 62 -21.04 -50.78 -20.79
N THR A 63 -21.33 -50.32 -22.01
CA THR A 63 -21.46 -51.16 -23.20
C THR A 63 -20.14 -51.86 -23.56
N VAL A 64 -19.00 -51.15 -23.51
CA VAL A 64 -17.66 -51.72 -23.74
C VAL A 64 -17.32 -52.79 -22.69
N CYS A 65 -17.61 -52.52 -21.41
CA CYS A 65 -17.38 -53.49 -20.32
C CYS A 65 -18.21 -54.78 -20.49
N GLY A 66 -19.49 -54.65 -20.87
CA GLY A 66 -20.35 -55.80 -21.17
C GLY A 66 -19.85 -56.60 -22.38
N ASN A 67 -19.43 -55.92 -23.46
CA ASN A 67 -18.92 -56.56 -24.67
C ASN A 67 -17.59 -57.30 -24.46
N GLU A 68 -16.66 -56.76 -23.64
CA GLU A 68 -15.43 -57.47 -23.25
C GLU A 68 -15.66 -58.56 -22.17
N LYS A 69 -16.91 -58.82 -21.73
CA LYS A 69 -17.29 -59.78 -20.67
C LYS A 69 -16.56 -59.57 -19.34
N ILE A 70 -16.41 -58.31 -18.94
CA ILE A 70 -15.71 -57.94 -17.71
C ILE A 70 -16.69 -58.02 -16.54
N GLN A 71 -16.24 -58.59 -15.42
CA GLN A 71 -17.05 -58.78 -14.22
C GLN A 71 -17.50 -57.44 -13.60
N ASP A 72 -18.54 -57.51 -12.78
CA ASP A 72 -19.27 -56.38 -12.18
C ASP A 72 -18.44 -55.42 -11.28
N ASP A 73 -17.15 -55.73 -11.08
CA ASP A 73 -16.21 -55.00 -10.21
C ASP A 73 -15.30 -54.02 -11.00
N PHE A 74 -15.62 -53.72 -12.26
CA PHE A 74 -14.88 -52.72 -13.05
C PHE A 74 -15.16 -51.27 -12.57
N PRO A 75 -14.14 -50.42 -12.37
CA PRO A 75 -14.31 -49.08 -11.79
C PRO A 75 -14.85 -48.04 -12.79
N VAL A 76 -16.05 -48.26 -13.35
CA VAL A 76 -16.74 -47.35 -14.28
C VAL A 76 -16.73 -45.89 -13.79
N THR A 77 -17.05 -45.68 -12.51
CA THR A 77 -17.08 -44.37 -11.85
C THR A 77 -15.75 -43.62 -11.90
N LEU A 78 -14.60 -44.32 -11.88
CA LEU A 78 -13.28 -43.71 -11.99
C LEU A 78 -13.06 -43.13 -13.40
N CYS A 79 -13.38 -43.92 -14.42
CA CYS A 79 -13.30 -43.51 -15.82
C CYS A 79 -14.25 -42.35 -16.15
N VAL A 80 -15.49 -42.40 -15.66
CA VAL A 80 -16.48 -41.32 -15.87
C VAL A 80 -16.04 -40.03 -15.17
N ASN A 81 -15.47 -40.10 -13.96
CA ASN A 81 -14.93 -38.92 -13.29
C ASN A 81 -13.65 -38.37 -13.97
N ALA A 82 -12.80 -39.21 -14.55
CA ALA A 82 -11.67 -38.77 -15.37
C ALA A 82 -12.14 -38.02 -16.63
N PHE A 83 -13.16 -38.54 -17.32
CA PHE A 83 -13.79 -37.86 -18.46
C PHE A 83 -14.46 -36.53 -18.05
N ARG A 84 -15.18 -36.52 -16.92
CA ARG A 84 -15.79 -35.32 -16.32
C ARG A 84 -14.76 -34.22 -16.04
N GLY A 85 -13.58 -34.58 -15.52
CA GLY A 85 -12.47 -33.67 -15.31
C GLY A 85 -11.96 -33.03 -16.61
N PHE A 86 -11.73 -33.85 -17.65
CA PHE A 86 -11.33 -33.37 -18.98
C PHE A 86 -12.37 -32.43 -19.60
N MET A 87 -13.67 -32.75 -19.49
CA MET A 87 -14.75 -31.90 -20.00
C MET A 87 -14.86 -30.55 -19.26
N ASN A 88 -14.51 -30.51 -17.97
CA ASN A 88 -14.44 -29.26 -17.20
C ASN A 88 -13.26 -28.37 -17.62
N GLU A 89 -12.10 -28.96 -17.89
CA GLU A 89 -10.94 -28.24 -18.43
C GLU A 89 -11.22 -27.66 -19.82
N PHE A 90 -11.88 -28.44 -20.69
CA PHE A 90 -12.31 -27.98 -22.01
C PHE A 90 -13.31 -26.81 -21.93
N MET A 91 -14.16 -26.76 -20.89
CA MET A 91 -15.11 -25.67 -20.67
C MET A 91 -14.51 -24.40 -20.09
N SER A 92 -13.40 -24.48 -19.35
CA SER A 92 -12.71 -23.26 -18.88
C SER A 92 -11.89 -22.60 -20.00
N GLN A 93 -11.36 -23.39 -20.93
CA GLN A 93 -10.51 -22.90 -22.04
C GLN A 93 -11.30 -22.18 -23.16
N ASN A 94 -12.59 -22.45 -23.34
CA ASN A 94 -13.38 -21.97 -24.48
C ASN A 94 -14.36 -20.81 -24.18
N ARG A 95 -14.37 -20.25 -22.96
CA ARG A 95 -15.26 -19.13 -22.61
C ARG A 95 -14.70 -17.76 -23.05
N VAL A 96 -14.99 -17.38 -24.29
CA VAL A 96 -14.92 -15.98 -24.75
C VAL A 96 -16.18 -15.24 -24.28
N GLU A 97 -16.05 -14.04 -23.70
CA GLU A 97 -17.21 -13.23 -23.28
C GLU A 97 -17.84 -12.46 -24.45
N PRO A 98 -19.18 -12.51 -24.61
CA PRO A 98 -19.95 -11.54 -25.39
C PRO A 98 -20.64 -10.50 -24.49
N GLU A 99 -20.69 -9.25 -24.94
CA GLU A 99 -21.35 -8.16 -24.23
C GLU A 99 -22.87 -8.37 -24.08
N LYS A 100 -23.46 -7.77 -23.03
CA LYS A 100 -24.90 -7.90 -22.71
C LYS A 100 -25.71 -6.71 -23.26
N PRO A 101 -26.63 -6.90 -24.23
CA PRO A 101 -27.62 -5.89 -24.58
C PRO A 101 -28.71 -5.79 -23.49
N SER A 102 -29.16 -4.57 -23.20
CA SER A 102 -30.17 -4.30 -22.17
C SER A 102 -31.60 -4.57 -22.65
N LYS A 103 -32.43 -5.19 -21.81
CA LYS A 103 -33.91 -5.23 -21.99
C LYS A 103 -34.64 -5.06 -20.66
N THR A 104 -35.85 -4.50 -20.74
CA THR A 104 -36.57 -3.87 -19.61
C THR A 104 -37.87 -4.58 -19.23
N LYS A 105 -38.31 -4.36 -17.98
CA LYS A 105 -39.69 -4.49 -17.46
C LYS A 105 -40.36 -5.89 -17.53
N ARG A 106 -40.76 -6.38 -16.35
CA ARG A 106 -42.18 -6.26 -15.92
C ARG A 106 -42.34 -6.37 -14.40
N LYS A 107 -43.38 -5.71 -13.88
CA LYS A 107 -43.69 -5.56 -12.45
C LYS A 107 -44.78 -6.57 -12.05
N LYS A 108 -44.62 -7.27 -10.92
CA LYS A 108 -45.71 -8.02 -10.26
C LYS A 108 -45.49 -8.09 -8.75
N GLU A 109 -46.37 -7.45 -7.98
CA GLU A 109 -46.33 -7.43 -6.52
C GLU A 109 -47.23 -8.54 -5.94
N LYS A 110 -46.75 -9.31 -4.96
CA LYS A 110 -47.44 -9.56 -3.67
C LYS A 110 -46.69 -10.49 -2.71
N LYS A 111 -47.09 -10.40 -1.44
CA LYS A 111 -46.74 -11.22 -0.26
C LYS A 111 -45.27 -11.18 0.18
N GLN A 112 -45.03 -10.21 1.06
CA GLN A 112 -43.98 -10.17 2.07
C GLN A 112 -43.92 -11.51 2.84
N LYS A 113 -42.74 -12.16 2.83
CA LYS A 113 -42.37 -13.16 3.84
C LYS A 113 -41.68 -12.46 5.00
N SER A 114 -41.79 -13.02 6.20
CA SER A 114 -40.93 -12.66 7.32
C SER A 114 -39.46 -12.97 6.98
N GLU A 115 -38.57 -12.01 7.20
CA GLU A 115 -37.13 -12.21 7.05
C GLU A 115 -36.56 -12.72 8.39
N ASP A 116 -36.05 -13.95 8.40
CA ASP A 116 -35.41 -14.52 9.59
C ASP A 116 -34.05 -13.82 9.82
N HIS A 117 -33.95 -13.09 10.94
CA HIS A 117 -32.73 -12.41 11.38
C HIS A 117 -32.09 -13.19 12.54
N ILE A 118 -30.76 -13.30 12.55
CA ILE A 118 -29.99 -13.97 13.60
C ILE A 118 -29.29 -12.90 14.45
N ASN A 119 -29.61 -12.84 15.74
CA ASN A 119 -28.98 -11.89 16.67
C ASN A 119 -27.81 -12.57 17.41
N HIS A 120 -26.59 -12.04 17.31
CA HIS A 120 -25.41 -12.54 18.01
C HIS A 120 -24.38 -11.43 18.24
N GLY A 121 -23.84 -11.25 19.45
CA GLY A 121 -22.83 -10.22 19.74
C GLY A 121 -23.26 -8.77 19.42
N GLY A 122 -24.56 -8.46 19.55
CA GLY A 122 -25.15 -7.20 19.09
C GLY A 122 -25.44 -7.11 17.59
N HIS A 123 -24.95 -8.05 16.77
CA HIS A 123 -25.16 -8.05 15.32
C HIS A 123 -26.53 -8.60 14.96
N MET A 124 -27.35 -7.80 14.27
CA MET A 124 -28.56 -8.25 13.59
C MET A 124 -28.20 -8.80 12.20
N LEU A 125 -27.89 -10.09 12.12
CA LEU A 125 -27.38 -10.75 10.91
C LEU A 125 -28.54 -11.18 10.00
N GLN A 126 -28.56 -10.66 8.77
CA GLN A 126 -29.49 -11.08 7.73
C GLN A 126 -28.77 -11.98 6.71
N MET A 127 -29.44 -13.02 6.25
CA MET A 127 -28.87 -13.93 5.24
C MET A 127 -28.94 -13.32 3.83
N SER A 128 -27.79 -13.21 3.17
CA SER A 128 -27.63 -12.57 1.86
C SER A 128 -26.76 -13.40 0.91
N MET A 129 -26.97 -13.24 -0.39
CA MET A 129 -26.06 -13.72 -1.43
C MET A 129 -25.17 -12.56 -1.86
N ILE A 130 -23.87 -12.80 -2.00
CA ILE A 130 -22.89 -11.78 -2.36
C ILE A 130 -22.24 -12.19 -3.69
N ASN A 131 -22.57 -11.46 -4.75
CA ASN A 131 -22.23 -11.82 -6.12
C ASN A 131 -20.84 -11.32 -6.56
N ILE A 132 -19.95 -11.05 -5.58
CA ILE A 132 -18.61 -10.47 -5.74
C ILE A 132 -17.67 -11.29 -4.85
N PRO A 133 -16.47 -11.72 -5.31
CA PRO A 133 -15.54 -12.53 -4.52
C PRO A 133 -15.10 -11.77 -3.26
N THR A 134 -15.78 -12.08 -2.15
CA THR A 134 -15.64 -11.40 -0.85
C THR A 134 -15.07 -12.40 0.15
N ALA A 135 -14.28 -11.94 1.12
CA ALA A 135 -13.77 -12.78 2.20
C ALA A 135 -14.71 -12.73 3.42
N CYS A 136 -14.94 -13.87 4.05
CA CYS A 136 -15.58 -13.94 5.36
C CYS A 136 -14.66 -13.34 6.42
N GLU A 137 -15.06 -12.22 7.03
CA GLU A 137 -14.24 -11.45 7.97
C GLU A 137 -13.80 -12.25 9.21
N VAL A 138 -14.53 -13.31 9.56
CA VAL A 138 -14.27 -14.17 10.74
C VAL A 138 -13.26 -15.30 10.46
N CYS A 139 -13.01 -15.66 9.19
CA CYS A 139 -12.09 -16.75 8.84
C CYS A 139 -11.19 -16.47 7.62
N THR A 140 -11.19 -15.23 7.13
CA THR A 140 -10.43 -14.67 6.00
C THR A 140 -10.41 -15.52 4.72
N SER A 141 -11.37 -16.43 4.58
CA SER A 141 -11.56 -17.31 3.44
C SER A 141 -12.60 -16.69 2.52
N PHE A 142 -12.37 -16.73 1.20
CA PHE A 142 -13.35 -16.27 0.22
C PHE A 142 -14.61 -17.15 0.24
N PHE A 143 -15.77 -16.55 -0.01
CA PHE A 143 -16.98 -17.31 -0.39
C PHE A 143 -16.72 -17.91 -1.77
N LEU A 144 -16.36 -19.19 -1.82
CA LEU A 144 -15.68 -19.81 -2.97
C LEU A 144 -16.66 -20.52 -3.92
N TRP A 145 -17.94 -20.55 -3.60
CA TRP A 145 -18.98 -21.18 -4.42
C TRP A 145 -20.13 -20.20 -4.76
N PRO A 146 -20.75 -20.29 -5.96
CA PRO A 146 -21.72 -19.30 -6.44
C PRO A 146 -23.04 -19.18 -5.64
N ILE A 147 -23.23 -20.01 -4.61
CA ILE A 147 -24.49 -20.16 -3.86
C ILE A 147 -24.25 -20.12 -2.33
N GLU A 148 -23.05 -19.76 -1.86
CA GLU A 148 -22.79 -19.64 -0.42
C GLU A 148 -23.57 -18.48 0.21
N ARG A 149 -24.59 -18.84 1.02
CA ARG A 149 -25.40 -17.90 1.78
C ARG A 149 -24.62 -17.35 2.96
N SER A 150 -24.02 -16.18 2.76
CA SER A 150 -23.40 -15.35 3.79
C SER A 150 -24.45 -14.80 4.79
N LEU A 151 -24.00 -14.49 5.99
CA LEU A 151 -24.69 -13.65 6.95
C LEU A 151 -24.03 -12.27 6.94
N VAL A 152 -24.83 -11.23 6.67
CA VAL A 152 -24.42 -9.83 6.65
C VAL A 152 -25.15 -9.09 7.76
N CYS A 153 -24.40 -8.45 8.66
CA CYS A 153 -24.99 -7.64 9.73
C CYS A 153 -25.70 -6.41 9.13
N ARG A 154 -27.01 -6.24 9.38
CA ARG A 154 -27.74 -5.04 8.95
C ARG A 154 -27.07 -3.77 9.45
N ASN A 155 -26.59 -3.81 10.70
CA ASN A 155 -26.00 -2.70 11.42
C ASN A 155 -24.61 -2.36 10.86
N CYS A 156 -23.55 -3.12 11.22
CA CYS A 156 -22.16 -2.79 10.87
C CYS A 156 -21.65 -3.34 9.52
N LYS A 157 -22.44 -4.13 8.78
CA LYS A 157 -22.08 -4.83 7.53
C LYS A 157 -21.06 -5.97 7.63
N LEU A 158 -20.65 -6.36 8.85
CA LEU A 158 -19.89 -7.60 9.11
C LEU A 158 -20.46 -8.77 8.30
N THR A 159 -19.62 -9.36 7.46
CA THR A 159 -19.96 -10.36 6.46
C THR A 159 -19.21 -11.66 6.76
N CYS A 160 -19.95 -12.73 7.04
CA CYS A 160 -19.39 -14.02 7.44
C CYS A 160 -20.19 -15.24 6.94
N HIS A 161 -19.60 -16.43 6.94
CA HIS A 161 -20.35 -17.66 6.64
C HIS A 161 -21.42 -17.92 7.72
N LYS A 162 -22.52 -18.60 7.36
CA LYS A 162 -23.53 -19.08 8.32
C LYS A 162 -22.96 -20.02 9.41
N LYS A 163 -21.79 -20.62 9.19
CA LYS A 163 -21.05 -21.45 10.18
C LYS A 163 -19.98 -20.67 10.97
N CYS A 164 -19.82 -19.36 10.72
CA CYS A 164 -18.79 -18.51 11.34
C CYS A 164 -19.33 -17.48 12.34
N TYR A 165 -20.60 -17.07 12.26
CA TYR A 165 -21.11 -15.97 13.10
C TYR A 165 -20.97 -16.20 14.62
N THR A 166 -21.06 -17.45 15.09
CA THR A 166 -20.85 -17.84 16.50
C THR A 166 -19.41 -17.66 17.00
N ARG A 167 -18.50 -17.26 16.10
CA ARG A 167 -17.07 -16.98 16.38
C ARG A 167 -16.72 -15.51 16.10
N ALA A 168 -17.71 -14.67 15.85
CA ALA A 168 -17.54 -13.23 15.68
C ALA A 168 -17.37 -12.55 17.05
N ASN A 169 -16.16 -12.61 17.60
CA ASN A 169 -15.82 -12.04 18.91
C ASN A 169 -15.70 -10.49 18.93
N GLN A 170 -16.10 -9.80 17.86
CA GLN A 170 -16.20 -8.34 17.83
C GLN A 170 -17.66 -7.95 18.08
N GLU A 171 -17.91 -7.07 19.07
CA GLU A 171 -19.25 -6.55 19.34
C GLU A 171 -19.72 -5.59 18.25
N CYS A 172 -21.04 -5.45 18.06
CA CYS A 172 -21.56 -4.63 16.97
C CYS A 172 -21.43 -3.12 17.23
N LEU A 173 -20.43 -2.50 16.61
CA LEU A 173 -20.04 -1.08 16.73
C LEU A 173 -21.12 -0.03 16.33
N LYS A 174 -22.38 -0.41 16.15
CA LYS A 174 -23.46 0.48 15.67
C LYS A 174 -24.54 0.85 16.68
N ASP A 175 -24.55 0.25 17.87
CA ASP A 175 -25.53 0.61 18.91
C ASP A 175 -25.22 1.96 19.59
N MET A 176 -24.13 2.63 19.18
CA MET A 176 -23.71 3.98 19.60
C MET A 176 -23.95 5.06 18.54
N ASN A 177 -24.99 4.95 17.69
CA ASN A 177 -25.28 6.01 16.69
C ASN A 177 -26.77 6.24 16.33
N SER A 178 -27.69 5.95 17.25
CA SER A 178 -29.14 6.17 17.08
C SER A 178 -29.59 7.65 17.16
N SER A 179 -28.75 8.60 16.71
CA SER A 179 -29.05 10.05 16.68
C SER A 179 -28.53 10.78 15.42
N ALA A 180 -27.74 10.15 14.55
CA ALA A 180 -27.04 10.82 13.45
C ALA A 180 -27.86 10.91 12.14
N ALA A 181 -29.07 11.47 12.22
CA ALA A 181 -30.02 11.54 11.10
C ALA A 181 -30.18 12.95 10.48
N ASN A 182 -29.09 13.72 10.33
CA ASN A 182 -29.05 14.90 9.45
C ASN A 182 -27.62 15.40 9.17
N MET A 183 -27.12 15.18 7.95
CA MET A 183 -26.37 16.18 7.14
C MET A 183 -26.00 15.57 5.77
N GLN A 184 -26.59 16.09 4.70
CA GLN A 184 -26.15 15.80 3.33
C GLN A 184 -25.26 16.94 2.81
N SER A 185 -23.95 16.83 2.98
CA SER A 185 -23.00 17.72 2.31
C SER A 185 -21.62 17.08 2.18
N LYS A 186 -21.04 17.18 0.97
CA LYS A 186 -19.71 16.68 0.56
C LYS A 186 -18.68 16.62 1.70
N GLY A 187 -18.33 15.42 2.13
CA GLY A 187 -17.19 15.15 3.02
C GLY A 187 -16.58 13.81 2.65
N VAL A 188 -15.25 13.73 2.58
CA VAL A 188 -14.54 12.45 2.46
C VAL A 188 -14.73 11.68 3.77
N CYS A 189 -15.16 10.42 3.68
CA CYS A 189 -15.36 9.57 4.84
C CYS A 189 -13.99 9.16 5.42
N VAL A 190 -13.42 10.00 6.30
CA VAL A 190 -12.18 9.71 7.03
C VAL A 190 -12.43 8.54 7.98
N VAL A 191 -12.10 7.33 7.51
CA VAL A 191 -12.15 6.11 8.32
C VAL A 191 -11.04 6.18 9.36
N LYS A 192 -11.39 6.52 10.61
CA LYS A 192 -10.50 6.33 11.77
C LYS A 192 -10.35 4.83 12.04
N GLY A 193 -9.30 4.25 11.46
CA GLY A 193 -8.95 2.84 11.62
C GLY A 193 -8.08 2.37 10.46
N LYS A 194 -6.91 1.83 10.81
CA LYS A 194 -5.84 1.32 9.93
C LYS A 194 -5.23 2.36 8.96
N VAL A 195 -3.91 2.53 9.08
CA VAL A 195 -3.07 3.39 8.25
C VAL A 195 -2.17 2.54 7.33
N PHE A 196 -1.62 1.42 7.83
CA PHE A 196 -0.73 0.57 7.03
C PHE A 196 -1.52 -0.24 5.99
N GLY A 197 -1.02 -0.27 4.74
CA GLY A 197 -1.64 -1.04 3.66
C GLY A 197 -2.88 -0.43 3.03
N ARG A 198 -3.10 0.88 3.17
CA ARG A 198 -4.14 1.62 2.43
C ARG A 198 -3.54 2.49 1.32
N PRO A 199 -4.31 2.81 0.26
CA PRO A 199 -3.90 3.78 -0.76
C PRO A 199 -3.64 5.16 -0.15
N LEU A 200 -2.59 5.84 -0.61
CA LEU A 200 -2.16 7.12 -0.06
C LEU A 200 -3.25 8.21 -0.11
N GLY A 201 -4.09 8.19 -1.15
CA GLY A 201 -5.22 9.12 -1.31
C GLY A 201 -6.44 8.84 -0.42
N GLU A 202 -6.45 7.76 0.37
CA GLU A 202 -7.49 7.49 1.37
C GLU A 202 -7.11 7.90 2.81
N LEU A 203 -5.86 8.29 3.03
CA LEU A 203 -5.34 8.64 4.35
C LEU A 203 -5.74 10.08 4.73
N ASP A 204 -5.76 10.36 6.04
CA ASP A 204 -6.11 11.70 6.51
C ASP A 204 -5.00 12.71 6.22
N LEU A 205 -5.36 13.76 5.49
CA LEU A 205 -4.55 14.91 5.11
C LEU A 205 -5.04 16.20 5.81
N SER A 206 -5.90 16.10 6.83
CA SER A 206 -6.43 17.24 7.59
C SER A 206 -5.37 18.21 8.12
N MET A 207 -4.17 17.69 8.43
CA MET A 207 -3.05 18.43 9.00
C MET A 207 -2.04 18.98 7.98
N GLY A 208 -2.19 18.70 6.67
CA GLY A 208 -1.25 19.19 5.65
C GLY A 208 -1.27 18.40 4.33
N LYS A 209 -0.25 18.59 3.49
CA LYS A 209 -0.14 17.90 2.19
C LYS A 209 0.18 16.40 2.30
N VAL A 210 0.60 15.94 3.48
CA VAL A 210 1.21 14.62 3.74
C VAL A 210 0.51 13.98 4.95
N PRO A 211 0.27 12.65 5.00
CA PRO A 211 -0.41 12.02 6.12
C PRO A 211 0.27 12.29 7.47
N ALA A 212 -0.52 12.64 8.49
CA ALA A 212 0.00 13.10 9.79
C ALA A 212 0.96 12.10 10.47
N VAL A 213 0.74 10.79 10.30
CA VAL A 213 1.65 9.72 10.75
C VAL A 213 3.05 9.90 10.17
N VAL A 214 3.14 10.19 8.88
CA VAL A 214 4.41 10.27 8.15
C VAL A 214 5.15 11.55 8.51
N GLU A 215 4.44 12.68 8.58
CA GLU A 215 5.04 13.95 8.98
C GLU A 215 5.56 13.90 10.43
N CYS A 216 4.83 13.26 11.35
CA CYS A 216 5.26 13.08 12.74
C CYS A 216 6.48 12.13 12.85
N LEU A 217 6.44 10.96 12.19
CA LEU A 217 7.57 10.03 12.13
C LEU A 217 8.83 10.70 11.57
N ILE A 218 8.70 11.45 10.46
CA ILE A 218 9.81 12.18 9.87
C ILE A 218 10.32 13.26 10.84
N THR A 219 9.43 14.11 11.38
CA THR A 219 9.78 15.19 12.31
C THR A 219 10.62 14.71 13.49
N ILE A 220 10.23 13.59 14.10
CA ILE A 220 10.89 13.06 15.30
C ILE A 220 12.22 12.37 14.94
N ILE A 221 12.36 11.78 13.74
CA ILE A 221 13.66 11.36 13.20
C ILE A 221 14.54 12.58 12.85
N GLU A 222 13.96 13.71 12.44
CA GLU A 222 14.69 14.95 12.18
C GLU A 222 15.17 15.64 13.47
N MET A 223 14.45 15.49 14.58
CA MET A 223 14.84 16.03 15.89
C MET A 223 15.86 15.15 16.62
N TYR A 224 15.69 13.83 16.62
CA TYR A 224 16.53 12.92 17.45
C TYR A 224 17.41 11.96 16.64
N GLY A 225 17.13 11.76 15.36
CA GLY A 225 17.78 10.73 14.52
C GLY A 225 18.96 11.21 13.68
N MET A 226 19.11 12.53 13.44
CA MET A 226 20.07 13.09 12.47
C MET A 226 21.53 12.68 12.70
N TYR A 227 21.94 12.56 13.96
CA TYR A 227 23.31 12.18 14.37
C TYR A 227 23.46 10.68 14.68
N THR A 228 22.42 9.86 14.45
CA THR A 228 22.46 8.43 14.80
C THR A 228 23.16 7.61 13.71
N GLU A 229 24.31 7.03 14.06
CA GLU A 229 25.14 6.21 13.16
C GLU A 229 24.35 5.00 12.60
N GLY A 230 24.20 4.98 11.27
CA GLY A 230 23.42 3.97 10.55
C GLY A 230 21.90 4.17 10.60
N ILE A 231 21.39 5.39 10.79
CA ILE A 231 19.96 5.70 10.65
C ILE A 231 19.42 5.18 9.30
N TYR A 232 18.18 4.67 9.30
CA TYR A 232 17.57 3.85 8.22
C TYR A 232 18.27 2.55 7.82
N ARG A 233 19.60 2.42 7.91
CA ARG A 233 20.35 1.18 7.58
C ARG A 233 20.23 0.12 8.68
N LYS A 234 20.48 0.48 9.93
CA LYS A 234 20.35 -0.43 11.08
C LYS A 234 18.85 -0.69 11.37
N PRO A 235 18.43 -1.95 11.60
CA PRO A 235 17.03 -2.26 11.88
C PRO A 235 16.65 -1.93 13.34
N GLY A 236 15.52 -1.26 13.53
CA GLY A 236 14.87 -1.20 14.84
C GLY A 236 14.35 -2.57 15.29
N LEU A 237 14.27 -2.77 16.61
CA LEU A 237 13.82 -4.02 17.24
C LEU A 237 12.40 -4.42 16.77
N THR A 238 12.26 -5.56 16.09
CA THR A 238 11.04 -5.98 15.37
C THR A 238 9.78 -5.99 16.24
N THR A 239 9.87 -6.37 17.51
CA THR A 239 8.72 -6.34 18.43
C THR A 239 8.21 -4.91 18.67
N ARG A 240 9.11 -3.94 18.86
CA ARG A 240 8.77 -2.52 18.99
C ARG A 240 8.29 -1.90 17.68
N VAL A 241 8.79 -2.37 16.54
CA VAL A 241 8.30 -1.96 15.21
C VAL A 241 6.85 -2.40 15.02
N ASN A 242 6.52 -3.64 15.36
CA ASN A 242 5.15 -4.15 15.25
C ASN A 242 4.21 -3.49 16.26
N GLU A 243 4.64 -3.33 17.51
CA GLU A 243 3.90 -2.59 18.56
C GLU A 243 3.55 -1.17 18.11
N LEU A 244 4.52 -0.41 17.59
CA LEU A 244 4.25 0.95 17.11
C LEU A 244 3.35 0.97 15.86
N LYS A 245 3.49 0.00 14.94
CA LYS A 245 2.54 -0.14 13.82
C LYS A 245 1.11 -0.42 14.30
N GLU A 246 0.93 -1.32 15.26
CA GLU A 246 -0.37 -1.64 15.85
C GLU A 246 -0.95 -0.44 16.62
N LEU A 247 -0.14 0.34 17.32
CA LEU A 247 -0.59 1.59 17.94
C LEU A 247 -1.06 2.61 16.91
N ILE A 248 -0.32 2.81 15.82
CA ILE A 248 -0.68 3.72 14.71
C ILE A 248 -1.96 3.26 13.98
N ASP A 249 -2.15 1.96 13.77
CA ASP A 249 -3.35 1.43 13.10
C ASP A 249 -4.63 1.56 13.95
N ASN A 250 -4.51 1.60 15.28
CA ASN A 250 -5.64 1.56 16.22
C ASN A 250 -5.92 2.88 16.97
N ASN A 251 -5.01 3.86 16.93
CA ASN A 251 -5.13 5.10 17.71
C ASN A 251 -5.09 6.36 16.83
N ASP A 252 -5.49 7.48 17.42
CA ASP A 252 -5.28 8.80 16.85
C ASP A 252 -3.80 9.19 16.97
N VAL A 253 -3.19 9.69 15.89
CA VAL A 253 -1.74 10.02 15.82
C VAL A 253 -1.34 10.98 16.93
N SER A 254 -2.23 11.91 17.27
CA SER A 254 -2.08 12.92 18.34
C SER A 254 -1.88 12.34 19.75
N LYS A 255 -2.09 11.03 19.94
CA LYS A 255 -2.00 10.32 21.23
C LYS A 255 -0.81 9.38 21.34
N ILE A 256 0.07 9.35 20.33
CA ILE A 256 1.20 8.42 20.26
C ILE A 256 2.48 9.14 20.68
N GLU A 257 3.04 8.76 21.83
CA GLU A 257 4.33 9.27 22.32
C GLU A 257 5.48 8.56 21.58
N PHE A 258 5.77 9.02 20.37
CA PHE A 258 6.82 8.47 19.50
C PHE A 258 8.23 8.59 20.13
N GLU A 259 8.45 9.58 21.00
CA GLU A 259 9.69 9.83 21.74
C GLU A 259 10.09 8.66 22.65
N LYS A 260 9.14 7.81 23.04
CA LYS A 260 9.41 6.57 23.80
C LYS A 260 10.06 5.46 22.97
N TYR A 261 10.18 5.64 21.65
CA TYR A 261 10.74 4.67 20.73
C TYR A 261 12.11 5.09 20.21
N GLN A 262 13.04 4.12 20.14
CA GLN A 262 14.36 4.35 19.54
C GLN A 262 14.22 4.78 18.08
N VAL A 263 15.05 5.71 17.61
CA VAL A 263 14.98 6.25 16.24
C VAL A 263 15.13 5.18 15.14
N HIS A 264 15.84 4.07 15.39
CA HIS A 264 15.87 2.93 14.47
C HIS A 264 14.51 2.20 14.35
N VAL A 265 13.67 2.22 15.40
CA VAL A 265 12.29 1.72 15.34
C VAL A 265 11.43 2.67 14.51
N LEU A 266 11.48 3.98 14.77
CA LEU A 266 10.77 5.00 13.98
C LEU A 266 11.13 4.89 12.49
N ALA A 267 12.43 4.79 12.19
CA ALA A 267 12.96 4.60 10.84
C ALA A 267 12.50 3.27 10.18
N SER A 268 12.44 2.17 10.93
CA SER A 268 11.87 0.91 10.45
C SER A 268 10.36 1.00 10.20
N VAL A 269 9.62 1.77 10.99
CA VAL A 269 8.18 2.00 10.82
C VAL A 269 7.92 2.87 9.58
N LEU A 270 8.65 3.97 9.37
CA LEU A 270 8.51 4.82 8.17
C LEU A 270 8.81 4.05 6.87
N LYS A 271 9.92 3.30 6.81
CA LYS A 271 10.21 2.42 5.66
C LYS A 271 9.12 1.38 5.44
N SER A 272 8.50 0.90 6.52
CA SER A 272 7.39 -0.05 6.43
C SER A 272 6.09 0.60 5.98
N PHE A 273 5.82 1.86 6.34
CA PHE A 273 4.68 2.59 5.79
C PHE A 273 4.75 2.62 4.26
N LEU A 274 5.87 3.12 3.72
CA LEU A 274 6.09 3.26 2.27
C LEU A 274 6.02 1.92 1.52
N ARG A 275 6.70 0.89 2.05
CA ARG A 275 6.75 -0.44 1.43
C ARG A 275 5.44 -1.22 1.59
N ASP A 276 4.69 -1.02 2.66
CA ASP A 276 3.44 -1.76 2.89
C ASP A 276 2.25 -1.11 2.15
N MET A 277 2.41 0.08 1.53
CA MET A 277 1.40 0.68 0.65
C MET A 277 1.04 -0.26 -0.54
N PRO A 278 -0.23 -0.33 -0.98
CA PRO A 278 -0.65 -1.17 -2.11
C PRO A 278 0.04 -0.82 -3.44
N GLU A 279 0.37 0.47 -3.62
CA GLU A 279 1.13 0.99 -4.74
C GLU A 279 2.45 1.62 -4.21
N PRO A 280 3.61 1.51 -4.91
CA PRO A 280 4.79 2.31 -4.61
C PRO A 280 4.51 3.83 -4.68
N LEU A 281 5.27 4.61 -3.90
CA LEU A 281 5.15 6.07 -3.90
C LEU A 281 5.33 6.69 -5.29
N LEU A 282 6.26 6.16 -6.09
CA LEU A 282 6.50 6.59 -7.47
C LEU A 282 5.55 5.98 -8.51
N THR A 283 4.43 5.37 -8.09
CA THR A 283 3.42 4.66 -8.90
C THR A 283 3.95 3.43 -9.67
N PHE A 284 3.04 2.56 -10.11
CA PHE A 284 3.40 1.52 -11.09
C PHE A 284 3.52 2.09 -12.51
N ASP A 285 2.68 3.06 -12.86
CA ASP A 285 2.62 3.64 -14.21
C ASP A 285 3.90 4.40 -14.59
N CYS A 286 4.50 5.15 -13.65
CA CYS A 286 5.76 5.85 -13.90
C CYS A 286 7.02 4.98 -13.73
N TYR A 287 6.90 3.68 -13.37
CA TYR A 287 8.06 2.81 -13.10
C TYR A 287 9.03 2.77 -14.29
N ASP A 288 8.55 2.44 -15.49
CA ASP A 288 9.41 2.32 -16.68
C ASP A 288 10.04 3.68 -17.06
N ASP A 289 9.34 4.78 -16.81
CA ASP A 289 9.84 6.15 -17.04
C ASP A 289 11.02 6.44 -16.11
N PHE A 290 10.93 6.10 -14.82
CA PHE A 290 12.04 6.26 -13.86
C PHE A 290 13.25 5.38 -14.19
N ILE A 291 13.05 4.12 -14.58
CA ILE A 291 14.16 3.21 -14.97
C ILE A 291 14.86 3.70 -16.25
N ARG A 292 14.10 4.16 -17.26
CA ARG A 292 14.67 4.77 -18.47
C ARG A 292 15.46 6.04 -18.16
N ALA A 293 14.90 6.93 -17.34
CA ALA A 293 15.55 8.18 -16.97
C ALA A 293 16.84 7.96 -16.15
N ALA A 294 16.87 6.95 -15.28
CA ALA A 294 18.07 6.57 -14.53
C ALA A 294 19.24 6.15 -15.44
N SER A 295 18.93 5.51 -16.58
CA SER A 295 19.92 5.04 -17.56
C SER A 295 20.54 6.15 -18.43
N LEU A 296 20.09 7.40 -18.31
CA LEU A 296 20.63 8.52 -19.08
C LEU A 296 21.98 9.01 -18.51
N SER A 297 22.92 9.39 -19.39
CA SER A 297 24.14 10.10 -18.99
C SER A 297 23.84 11.58 -18.78
N GLU A 298 23.41 12.26 -19.86
CA GLU A 298 23.00 13.66 -19.88
C GLU A 298 21.53 13.80 -19.45
N ASP A 299 21.15 14.98 -18.97
CA ASP A 299 19.78 15.35 -18.60
C ASP A 299 19.02 14.41 -17.62
N ARG A 300 19.69 13.40 -17.03
CA ARG A 300 19.11 12.44 -16.07
C ARG A 300 18.32 13.15 -14.97
N VAL A 301 18.93 14.15 -14.32
CA VAL A 301 18.30 14.89 -13.22
C VAL A 301 17.07 15.67 -13.72
N SER A 302 17.21 16.43 -14.81
CA SER A 302 16.09 17.18 -15.43
C SER A 302 14.92 16.26 -15.76
N THR A 303 15.21 15.12 -16.38
CA THR A 303 14.22 14.10 -16.77
C THR A 303 13.53 13.50 -15.55
N LEU A 304 14.27 13.08 -14.53
CA LEU A 304 13.72 12.54 -13.27
C LEU A 304 12.78 13.53 -12.58
N PHE A 305 13.16 14.81 -12.47
CA PHE A 305 12.30 15.85 -11.89
C PHE A 305 11.10 16.21 -12.78
N ASN A 306 11.17 16.01 -14.09
CA ASN A 306 10.02 16.15 -14.99
C ASN A 306 9.06 14.96 -14.94
N ILE A 307 9.54 13.74 -14.60
CA ILE A 307 8.66 12.59 -14.30
C ILE A 307 8.00 12.76 -12.93
N LEU A 308 8.73 13.22 -11.89
CA LEU A 308 8.15 13.52 -10.57
C LEU A 308 6.94 14.44 -10.67
N LYS A 309 6.99 15.50 -11.50
CA LYS A 309 5.87 16.43 -11.74
C LYS A 309 4.62 15.79 -12.36
N LYS A 310 4.70 14.59 -12.94
CA LYS A 310 3.54 13.84 -13.49
C LYS A 310 2.80 13.03 -12.42
N LEU A 311 3.39 12.80 -11.25
CA LEU A 311 2.80 11.96 -10.20
C LEU A 311 1.48 12.54 -9.68
N PRO A 312 0.56 11.69 -9.16
CA PRO A 312 -0.61 12.17 -8.42
C PRO A 312 -0.19 13.11 -7.29
N LYS A 313 -0.97 14.16 -7.03
CA LYS A 313 -0.53 15.28 -6.16
C LYS A 313 -0.06 14.84 -4.77
N VAL A 314 -0.77 13.91 -4.13
CA VAL A 314 -0.40 13.38 -2.80
C VAL A 314 0.91 12.57 -2.84
N ASN A 315 1.13 11.80 -3.92
CA ASN A 315 2.38 11.07 -4.15
C ASN A 315 3.56 12.05 -4.35
N TYR A 316 3.35 13.11 -5.14
CA TYR A 316 4.35 14.17 -5.31
C TYR A 316 4.68 14.85 -3.98
N ASP A 317 3.68 15.30 -3.22
CA ASP A 317 3.91 16.05 -1.98
C ASP A 317 4.58 15.20 -0.88
N LEU A 318 4.24 13.90 -0.78
CA LEU A 318 4.97 12.96 0.09
C LEU A 318 6.40 12.67 -0.42
N MET A 319 6.61 12.55 -1.73
CA MET A 319 7.95 12.35 -2.28
C MET A 319 8.84 13.59 -2.09
N GLU A 320 8.30 14.81 -2.28
CA GLU A 320 8.96 16.08 -1.98
C GLU A 320 9.42 16.13 -0.52
N ARG A 321 8.50 15.84 0.42
CA ARG A 321 8.81 15.81 1.86
C ARG A 321 9.85 14.76 2.24
N LEU A 322 9.77 13.56 1.65
CA LEU A 322 10.69 12.45 1.90
C LEU A 322 12.08 12.73 1.34
N VAL A 323 12.18 13.24 0.11
CA VAL A 323 13.48 13.56 -0.52
C VAL A 323 14.18 14.69 0.24
N PHE A 324 13.44 15.72 0.68
CA PHE A 324 13.98 16.77 1.53
C PHE A 324 14.52 16.20 2.86
N HIS A 325 13.77 15.30 3.50
CA HIS A 325 14.23 14.61 4.71
C HIS A 325 15.53 13.84 4.49
N LEU A 326 15.59 13.00 3.44
CA LEU A 326 16.76 12.16 3.16
C LEU A 326 17.98 12.99 2.75
N ALA A 327 17.77 14.13 2.08
CA ALA A 327 18.82 15.10 1.80
C ALA A 327 19.39 15.71 3.10
N ARG A 328 18.55 16.07 4.08
CA ARG A 328 18.99 16.53 5.41
C ARG A 328 19.76 15.46 6.19
N VAL A 329 19.38 14.18 6.07
CA VAL A 329 20.16 13.07 6.65
C VAL A 329 21.52 12.94 5.96
N ALA A 330 21.57 13.04 4.62
CA ALA A 330 22.82 12.95 3.86
C ALA A 330 23.83 14.06 4.18
N LEU A 331 23.36 15.28 4.49
CA LEU A 331 24.23 16.38 4.95
C LEU A 331 25.00 16.06 6.25
N HIS A 332 24.52 15.09 7.04
CA HIS A 332 25.12 14.68 8.31
C HIS A 332 25.91 13.35 8.21
N GLU A 333 26.29 12.93 7.00
CA GLU A 333 27.06 11.70 6.74
C GLU A 333 28.32 11.56 7.61
N ASN A 334 29.02 12.68 7.87
CA ASN A 334 30.24 12.71 8.69
C ASN A 334 30.04 12.07 10.08
N VAL A 335 28.85 12.21 10.67
CA VAL A 335 28.47 11.59 11.94
C VAL A 335 27.63 10.33 11.73
N ASN A 336 26.55 10.40 10.94
CA ASN A 336 25.57 9.32 10.84
C ASN A 336 25.94 8.20 9.85
N ARG A 337 26.97 8.39 9.02
CA ARG A 337 27.52 7.43 8.05
C ARG A 337 26.55 7.02 6.91
N MET A 338 25.64 7.92 6.52
CA MET A 338 24.60 7.67 5.50
C MET A 338 24.56 8.72 4.39
N ASN A 339 25.42 8.59 3.37
CA ASN A 339 25.30 9.37 2.12
C ASN A 339 23.99 9.07 1.34
N ALA A 340 23.70 9.93 0.36
CA ALA A 340 22.60 9.79 -0.60
C ALA A 340 22.51 8.40 -1.24
N SER A 341 23.62 7.80 -1.68
CA SER A 341 23.64 6.44 -2.25
C SER A 341 23.30 5.35 -1.23
N SER A 342 23.79 5.46 0.01
CA SER A 342 23.48 4.54 1.11
C SER A 342 22.01 4.63 1.54
N LEU A 343 21.41 5.81 1.50
CA LEU A 343 19.98 6.02 1.71
C LEU A 343 19.17 5.48 0.50
N ALA A 344 19.63 5.69 -0.72
CA ALA A 344 18.98 5.21 -1.94
C ALA A 344 18.85 3.69 -1.98
N ILE A 345 19.90 2.94 -1.62
CA ILE A 345 19.86 1.47 -1.50
C ILE A 345 18.75 1.00 -0.55
N VAL A 346 18.48 1.76 0.53
CA VAL A 346 17.46 1.44 1.53
C VAL A 346 16.05 1.86 1.08
N PHE A 347 15.91 3.00 0.40
CA PHE A 347 14.62 3.58 0.06
C PHE A 347 14.09 3.20 -1.33
N ALA A 348 14.95 2.92 -2.31
CA ALA A 348 14.56 2.47 -3.65
C ALA A 348 13.51 1.33 -3.63
N PRO A 349 13.76 0.17 -2.97
CA PRO A 349 12.76 -0.91 -2.90
C PRO A 349 11.53 -0.59 -2.03
N CYS A 350 11.50 0.55 -1.33
CA CYS A 350 10.33 1.04 -0.60
C CYS A 350 9.47 2.00 -1.44
N VAL A 351 10.06 2.77 -2.37
CA VAL A 351 9.35 3.85 -3.10
C VAL A 351 9.18 3.60 -4.60
N LEU A 352 9.99 2.72 -5.20
CA LEU A 352 9.97 2.39 -6.63
C LEU A 352 9.96 0.86 -6.80
N ARG A 353 8.86 0.32 -7.32
CA ARG A 353 8.60 -1.12 -7.43
C ARG A 353 7.84 -1.43 -8.71
N THR A 354 8.10 -2.57 -9.33
CA THR A 354 7.28 -3.08 -10.44
C THR A 354 6.24 -4.08 -9.95
N ASN A 355 5.08 -4.13 -10.61
CA ASN A 355 4.08 -5.18 -10.47
C ASN A 355 4.19 -6.24 -11.59
N LYS A 356 5.09 -6.04 -12.55
CA LYS A 356 5.29 -6.92 -13.71
C LYS A 356 6.20 -8.09 -13.34
N VAL A 357 5.91 -9.28 -13.89
CA VAL A 357 6.81 -10.44 -13.80
C VAL A 357 7.96 -10.23 -14.79
N VAL A 358 9.07 -9.69 -14.30
CA VAL A 358 10.31 -9.47 -15.08
C VAL A 358 11.25 -10.69 -14.99
N PRO A 359 12.02 -11.00 -16.04
CA PRO A 359 13.10 -11.99 -15.97
C PRO A 359 14.14 -11.64 -14.90
N ALA A 360 14.74 -12.64 -14.25
CA ALA A 360 15.68 -12.42 -13.15
C ALA A 360 16.87 -11.52 -13.52
N GLN A 361 17.39 -11.63 -14.75
CA GLN A 361 18.48 -10.78 -15.24
C GLN A 361 18.07 -9.31 -15.39
N GLU A 362 16.83 -9.04 -15.82
CA GLU A 362 16.31 -7.67 -15.92
C GLU A 362 16.03 -7.11 -14.53
N SER A 363 15.46 -7.92 -13.63
CA SER A 363 15.24 -7.55 -12.23
C SER A 363 16.53 -7.11 -11.53
N LEU A 364 17.67 -7.75 -11.82
CA LEU A 364 18.97 -7.37 -11.25
C LEU A 364 19.47 -6.01 -11.77
N ARG A 365 19.40 -5.78 -13.09
CA ARG A 365 19.71 -4.48 -13.71
C ARG A 365 18.82 -3.37 -13.17
N ASP A 366 17.52 -3.65 -13.02
CA ASP A 366 16.55 -2.70 -12.52
C ASP A 366 16.84 -2.26 -11.09
N ILE A 367 17.34 -3.13 -10.19
CA ILE A 367 17.73 -2.75 -8.82
C ILE A 367 18.84 -1.68 -8.81
N GLU A 368 19.80 -1.77 -9.73
CA GLU A 368 20.85 -0.76 -9.89
C GLU A 368 20.25 0.57 -10.39
N GLN A 369 19.36 0.53 -11.37
CA GLN A 369 18.68 1.72 -11.92
C GLN A 369 17.72 2.38 -10.90
N GLN A 370 16.98 1.59 -10.11
CA GLN A 370 16.17 2.09 -9.00
C GLN A 370 17.05 2.83 -7.97
N THR A 371 18.21 2.26 -7.65
CA THR A 371 19.16 2.87 -6.71
C THR A 371 19.76 4.16 -7.28
N LEU A 372 20.17 4.17 -8.56
CA LEU A 372 20.72 5.35 -9.24
C LEU A 372 19.69 6.48 -9.39
N CYS A 373 18.43 6.14 -9.67
CA CYS A 373 17.29 7.06 -9.68
C CYS A 373 17.17 7.81 -8.35
N ILE A 374 17.01 7.08 -7.24
CA ILE A 374 16.81 7.67 -5.92
C ILE A 374 18.07 8.40 -5.43
N SER A 375 19.28 7.88 -5.71
CA SER A 375 20.53 8.58 -5.34
C SER A 375 20.70 9.90 -6.10
N SER A 376 20.36 9.95 -7.39
CA SER A 376 20.39 11.18 -8.19
C SER A 376 19.41 12.24 -7.66
N ILE A 377 18.20 11.81 -7.25
CA ILE A 377 17.17 12.70 -6.70
C ILE A 377 17.57 13.25 -5.33
N ILE A 378 18.06 12.40 -4.41
CA ILE A 378 18.52 12.83 -3.08
C ILE A 378 19.74 13.76 -3.20
N SER A 379 20.71 13.42 -4.06
CA SER A 379 21.93 14.23 -4.24
C SER A 379 21.60 15.63 -4.78
N HIS A 380 20.76 15.73 -5.81
CA HIS A 380 20.35 17.04 -6.34
C HIS A 380 19.60 17.89 -5.31
N GLN A 381 18.70 17.29 -4.50
CA GLN A 381 18.04 18.03 -3.43
C GLN A 381 19.00 18.43 -2.30
N MET A 382 20.00 17.60 -1.98
CA MET A 382 21.05 17.93 -1.02
C MET A 382 21.88 19.12 -1.50
N ASP A 383 22.29 19.15 -2.76
CA ASP A 383 23.09 20.24 -3.32
C ASP A 383 22.28 21.52 -3.49
N LYS A 384 20.99 21.43 -3.80
CA LYS A 384 20.05 22.56 -3.73
C LYS A 384 19.98 23.15 -2.31
N ILE A 385 19.90 22.32 -1.26
CA ILE A 385 19.90 22.79 0.13
C ILE A 385 21.23 23.50 0.47
N LYS A 386 22.38 22.94 0.05
CA LYS A 386 23.69 23.59 0.25
C LYS A 386 23.75 24.98 -0.41
N SER A 387 23.27 25.11 -1.65
CA SER A 387 23.20 26.40 -2.35
C SER A 387 22.38 27.40 -1.55
N THR A 388 21.12 27.09 -1.23
CA THR A 388 20.24 28.02 -0.51
C THR A 388 20.76 28.40 0.88
N LEU A 389 21.51 27.53 1.55
CA LEU A 389 22.19 27.86 2.81
C LEU A 389 23.39 28.81 2.60
N ALA A 390 24.18 28.64 1.53
CA ALA A 390 25.27 29.57 1.17
C ALA A 390 24.74 30.93 0.68
N ASP A 391 23.60 30.93 -0.01
CA ASP A 391 22.88 32.15 -0.41
C ASP A 391 22.42 32.93 0.83
N ILE A 392 21.87 32.23 1.84
CA ILE A 392 21.48 32.83 3.14
C ILE A 392 22.69 33.35 3.94
N ASP A 393 23.79 32.61 4.01
CA ASP A 393 25.03 33.04 4.69
C ASP A 393 25.65 34.30 4.04
N THR A 394 25.56 34.39 2.71
CA THR A 394 25.95 35.58 1.95
C THR A 394 25.05 36.77 2.27
N LEU A 395 23.73 36.57 2.34
CA LEU A 395 22.77 37.61 2.74
C LEU A 395 22.96 38.05 4.20
N ASP A 396 23.26 37.13 5.12
CA ASP A 396 23.58 37.47 6.51
C ASP A 396 24.88 38.28 6.62
N THR A 397 25.92 37.90 5.87
CA THR A 397 27.17 38.67 5.81
C THR A 397 26.93 40.08 5.26
N ALA A 398 26.10 40.21 4.22
CA ALA A 398 25.70 41.51 3.68
C ALA A 398 24.86 42.33 4.69
N HIS A 399 23.92 41.69 5.38
CA HIS A 399 23.08 42.32 6.41
C HIS A 399 23.91 42.88 7.58
N HIS A 400 24.85 42.09 8.11
CA HIS A 400 25.75 42.55 9.18
C HIS A 400 26.65 43.69 8.70
N THR A 401 27.20 43.60 7.49
CA THR A 401 28.04 44.65 6.90
C THR A 401 27.26 45.97 6.72
N ALA A 402 26.05 45.92 6.17
CA ALA A 402 25.20 47.09 6.00
C ALA A 402 24.77 47.69 7.35
N THR A 403 24.44 46.84 8.34
CA THR A 403 24.08 47.27 9.70
C THR A 403 25.26 47.94 10.41
N HIS A 404 26.48 47.41 10.27
CA HIS A 404 27.69 48.01 10.81
C HIS A 404 28.05 49.35 10.14
N ARG A 405 27.84 49.48 8.83
CA ARG A 405 27.99 50.77 8.13
C ARG A 405 26.96 51.78 8.62
N LEU A 406 25.70 51.36 8.82
CA LEU A 406 24.62 52.20 9.34
C LEU A 406 24.89 52.69 10.78
N SER A 407 25.39 51.82 11.67
CA SER A 407 25.77 52.25 13.03
C SER A 407 26.98 53.19 13.00
N SER A 408 28.00 52.89 12.19
CA SER A 408 29.17 53.75 12.01
C SER A 408 28.80 55.14 11.47
N LEU A 409 27.90 55.21 10.48
CA LEU A 409 27.38 56.47 9.93
C LEU A 409 26.62 57.26 10.99
N ARG A 410 25.76 56.61 11.78
CA ARG A 410 25.01 57.25 12.88
C ARG A 410 25.93 57.79 13.97
N ILE A 411 26.99 57.07 14.34
CA ILE A 411 28.01 57.56 15.29
C ILE A 411 28.73 58.78 14.72
N SER A 412 29.16 58.71 13.46
CA SER A 412 29.77 59.85 12.75
C SER A 412 28.84 61.08 12.70
N LYS A 413 27.53 60.88 12.50
CA LYS A 413 26.49 61.92 12.48
C LYS A 413 26.31 62.64 13.83
N VAL A 414 26.76 62.05 14.94
CA VAL A 414 26.67 62.61 16.30
C VAL A 414 27.98 63.27 16.75
N TYR A 415 29.13 62.77 16.30
CA TYR A 415 30.45 63.18 16.81
C TYR A 415 31.43 63.73 15.75
N GLY A 416 31.07 63.71 14.47
CA GLY A 416 31.93 64.11 13.35
C GLY A 416 31.88 65.61 13.01
N PRO A 417 32.85 66.10 12.22
CA PRO A 417 32.83 67.47 11.69
C PRO A 417 31.68 67.66 10.68
N THR A 418 31.22 68.90 10.55
CA THR A 418 29.98 69.25 9.83
C THR A 418 30.13 69.21 8.30
N GLU A 419 30.13 68.02 7.71
CA GLU A 419 29.65 67.85 6.35
C GLU A 419 28.13 68.05 6.27
N GLY A 420 27.61 68.42 5.09
CA GLY A 420 26.22 68.86 4.92
C GLY A 420 25.22 67.73 5.22
N PRO A 421 24.26 67.91 6.16
CA PRO A 421 23.44 66.81 6.71
C PRO A 421 22.64 66.04 5.64
N SER A 422 22.19 66.74 4.60
CA SER A 422 21.48 66.20 3.42
C SER A 422 22.13 64.93 2.84
N LYS A 423 23.47 64.88 2.71
CA LYS A 423 24.15 63.70 2.13
C LYS A 423 24.12 62.49 3.07
N MET A 424 24.36 62.70 4.36
CA MET A 424 24.32 61.63 5.36
C MET A 424 22.89 61.13 5.57
N ASP A 425 21.88 62.01 5.47
CA ASP A 425 20.46 61.64 5.52
C ASP A 425 20.03 60.77 4.32
N GLU A 426 20.58 61.00 3.13
CA GLU A 426 20.32 60.15 1.96
C GLU A 426 21.04 58.81 2.05
N GLU A 427 22.32 58.77 2.45
CA GLU A 427 23.04 57.51 2.66
C GLU A 427 22.39 56.67 3.78
N GLU A 428 21.94 57.28 4.88
CA GLU A 428 21.24 56.58 5.96
C GLU A 428 19.94 55.92 5.46
N LYS A 429 19.14 56.64 4.65
CA LYS A 429 17.91 56.10 4.04
C LYS A 429 18.20 54.96 3.08
N MET A 430 19.24 55.09 2.24
CA MET A 430 19.65 54.04 1.31
C MET A 430 20.08 52.77 2.04
N LEU A 431 20.89 52.89 3.10
CA LEU A 431 21.33 51.74 3.91
C LEU A 431 20.16 51.08 4.65
N VAL A 432 19.22 51.86 5.22
CA VAL A 432 18.01 51.32 5.85
C VAL A 432 17.13 50.56 4.84
N GLY A 433 16.98 51.10 3.62
CA GLY A 433 16.28 50.43 2.53
C GLY A 433 16.92 49.10 2.14
N GLN A 434 18.25 49.11 1.92
CA GLN A 434 19.02 47.91 1.58
C GLN A 434 18.94 46.83 2.67
N ILE A 435 19.04 47.20 3.95
CA ILE A 435 18.87 46.28 5.08
C ILE A 435 17.46 45.66 5.07
N GLN A 436 16.42 46.43 4.76
CA GLN A 436 15.05 45.91 4.69
C GLN A 436 14.84 44.98 3.49
N GLU A 437 15.53 45.21 2.37
CA GLU A 437 15.48 44.36 1.18
C GLU A 437 16.19 43.02 1.41
N ILE A 438 17.42 43.04 1.95
CA ILE A 438 18.18 41.84 2.33
C ILE A 438 17.38 40.97 3.31
N LYS A 439 16.69 41.58 4.28
CA LYS A 439 15.80 40.83 5.20
C LYS A 439 14.67 40.11 4.46
N LYS A 440 13.94 40.80 3.58
CA LYS A 440 12.85 40.19 2.79
C LYS A 440 13.35 39.02 1.94
N GLU A 441 14.53 39.14 1.34
CA GLU A 441 15.13 38.07 0.54
C GLU A 441 15.56 36.88 1.42
N LYS A 442 16.18 37.13 2.57
CA LYS A 442 16.48 36.08 3.55
C LYS A 442 15.22 35.38 4.04
N ASP A 443 14.16 36.11 4.39
CA ASP A 443 12.88 35.56 4.83
C ASP A 443 12.24 34.70 3.74
N PHE A 444 12.35 35.13 2.47
CA PHE A 444 11.90 34.37 1.31
C PHE A 444 12.71 33.07 1.11
N LEU A 445 14.05 33.10 1.12
CA LEU A 445 14.86 31.88 1.02
C LEU A 445 14.63 30.93 2.21
N THR A 446 14.54 31.48 3.42
CA THR A 446 14.29 30.72 4.66
C THR A 446 12.92 30.05 4.68
N SER A 447 11.89 30.68 4.10
CA SER A 447 10.54 30.08 3.99
C SER A 447 10.40 29.09 2.83
N ASN A 448 11.26 29.17 1.81
CA ASN A 448 11.33 28.22 0.70
C ASN A 448 12.20 26.99 0.98
N LEU A 449 13.09 27.03 1.97
CA LEU A 449 13.56 25.84 2.68
C LEU A 449 12.37 25.25 3.46
N PRO A 450 11.94 23.99 3.22
CA PRO A 450 10.83 23.38 3.95
C PRO A 450 11.12 23.19 5.45
N SER A 451 10.91 24.26 6.22
CA SER A 451 11.11 24.23 7.67
C SER A 451 10.11 23.29 8.33
N LEU A 452 10.61 22.57 9.35
CA LEU A 452 9.78 21.86 10.30
C LEU A 452 8.79 22.83 10.94
N ARG A 453 7.51 22.70 10.61
CA ARG A 453 6.44 23.41 11.31
C ARG A 453 6.32 22.87 12.73
N ARG A 454 7.12 23.43 13.65
CA ARG A 454 6.73 23.47 15.06
C ARG A 454 5.32 24.05 15.13
N THR A 455 4.44 23.37 15.85
CA THR A 455 3.17 23.95 16.28
C THR A 455 3.45 25.18 17.14
N ASN A 456 2.67 26.23 16.98
CA ASN A 456 2.89 27.54 17.58
C ASN A 456 3.21 27.46 19.09
N SER A 457 4.30 28.12 19.50
CA SER A 457 4.51 28.66 20.84
C SER A 457 5.12 30.03 20.62
N ASP A 458 4.43 31.09 21.03
CA ASP A 458 4.86 32.48 20.82
C ASP A 458 5.81 32.94 21.95
N ASP A 459 6.85 32.12 22.19
CA ASP A 459 7.85 32.29 23.24
C ASP A 459 9.26 32.28 22.64
N ASP A 460 9.73 33.44 22.17
CA ASP A 460 11.15 33.84 22.08
C ASP A 460 11.23 35.33 21.65
N LEU A 461 10.66 36.20 22.49
CA LEU A 461 10.98 37.63 22.52
C LEU A 461 11.52 37.96 23.91
N LEU A 462 12.56 38.81 23.97
CA LEU A 462 13.41 39.07 25.13
C LEU A 462 14.39 37.90 25.42
N SER A 463 15.69 38.10 25.66
CA SER A 463 16.46 39.35 25.80
C SER A 463 17.79 39.29 25.06
N THR A 464 18.18 40.40 24.43
CA THR A 464 19.60 40.78 24.35
C THR A 464 19.99 41.42 25.68
N ASP A 465 21.02 40.89 26.33
CA ASP A 465 21.76 41.61 27.38
C ASP A 465 23.27 41.40 27.14
N ASP A 466 24.08 42.33 27.65
CA ASP A 466 25.52 42.44 27.41
C ASP A 466 26.28 42.27 28.72
N GLY A 467 27.44 41.59 28.72
CA GLY A 467 28.27 41.51 29.92
C GLY A 467 29.15 40.27 30.10
N SER A 468 30.41 40.40 29.68
CA SER A 468 31.63 39.84 30.28
C SER A 468 31.86 38.32 30.38
N LEU A 469 33.15 37.98 30.28
CA LEU A 469 33.74 36.74 30.79
C LEU A 469 33.92 36.82 32.32
N ASP A 470 34.00 35.67 32.98
CA ASP A 470 35.18 35.28 33.79
C ASP A 470 35.14 33.76 34.12
N ASP A 471 36.26 33.22 34.60
CA ASP A 471 36.61 31.79 34.63
C ASP A 471 36.24 31.00 35.93
N VAL A 472 36.70 29.74 35.98
CA VAL A 472 37.10 28.94 37.17
C VAL A 472 36.15 27.83 37.71
N ASP A 473 36.13 26.72 36.97
CA ASP A 473 36.65 25.39 37.38
C ASP A 473 36.01 24.44 38.45
N THR A 474 36.18 23.13 38.15
CA THR A 474 36.25 21.94 39.05
C THR A 474 35.04 21.30 39.78
N ASN A 475 34.73 20.06 39.32
CA ASN A 475 34.87 18.77 40.05
C ASN A 475 33.69 17.92 40.62
N THR A 476 33.86 16.61 40.33
CA THR A 476 33.58 15.39 41.13
C THR A 476 32.20 14.70 41.24
N LEU A 477 32.25 13.41 40.85
CA LEU A 477 31.54 12.20 41.34
C LEU A 477 29.99 12.15 41.36
N GLY A 478 29.44 11.23 40.56
CA GLY A 478 28.08 10.69 40.73
C GLY A 478 28.04 9.34 41.46
N SER A 479 26.88 8.64 41.42
CA SER A 479 26.82 7.21 41.75
C SER A 479 25.57 6.49 41.20
N SER A 480 25.72 5.21 40.87
CA SER A 480 24.68 4.33 40.33
C SER A 480 23.63 3.89 41.36
N ARG A 481 22.44 3.45 40.91
CA ARG A 481 21.65 2.43 41.62
C ARG A 481 20.76 1.57 40.70
N LYS A 482 20.31 0.43 41.22
CA LYS A 482 19.96 -0.79 40.46
C LYS A 482 18.46 -1.00 40.22
N ALA A 483 18.20 -1.76 39.15
CA ALA A 483 16.91 -2.33 38.74
C ALA A 483 16.20 -3.21 39.79
N LYS A 484 14.94 -3.57 39.51
CA LYS A 484 14.23 -4.68 40.16
C LYS A 484 13.37 -5.46 39.15
N LEU A 485 13.23 -6.77 39.36
CA LEU A 485 12.64 -7.74 38.43
C LEU A 485 11.42 -8.45 39.08
N LYS A 486 10.40 -8.82 38.29
CA LYS A 486 9.40 -9.87 38.61
C LYS A 486 8.85 -10.50 37.31
N ASN A 487 8.15 -11.65 37.40
CA ASN A 487 8.17 -12.70 36.37
C ASN A 487 6.87 -13.58 36.34
N THR A 488 6.66 -14.41 35.29
CA THR A 488 5.70 -15.57 35.14
C THR A 488 4.17 -15.26 34.99
N THR A 489 3.23 -16.05 34.40
CA THR A 489 3.10 -17.21 33.43
C THR A 489 1.58 -17.47 33.08
N LYS A 490 1.05 -18.32 32.15
CA LYS A 490 1.37 -18.81 30.76
C LYS A 490 0.59 -20.14 30.36
N LYS A 491 -0.51 -20.15 29.55
CA LYS A 491 -1.20 -21.29 28.79
C LYS A 491 -2.72 -20.99 28.47
N SER A 492 -3.55 -21.70 27.64
CA SER A 492 -3.39 -22.47 26.35
C SER A 492 -4.66 -23.24 25.79
N LYS A 493 -5.10 -22.97 24.52
CA LYS A 493 -5.65 -23.89 23.42
C LYS A 493 -7.06 -24.58 23.33
N ARG A 494 -7.56 -24.71 22.05
CA ARG A 494 -8.44 -25.75 21.35
C ARG A 494 -9.99 -25.76 21.62
N SER A 495 -10.96 -26.31 20.81
CA SER A 495 -11.17 -26.88 19.41
C SER A 495 -12.68 -27.36 19.22
N ASN A 496 -13.37 -27.80 18.13
CA ASN A 496 -13.22 -27.99 16.64
C ASN A 496 -14.59 -28.36 15.89
N ASN A 497 -14.58 -28.58 14.55
CA ASN A 497 -15.42 -29.48 13.66
C ASN A 497 -16.85 -29.19 13.03
N ASN A 498 -16.90 -29.16 11.65
CA ASN A 498 -17.62 -30.04 10.66
C ASN A 498 -19.01 -29.82 9.92
N THR A 499 -19.00 -30.30 8.64
CA THR A 499 -20.03 -30.94 7.74
C THR A 499 -21.10 -30.19 6.86
N LEU A 500 -21.13 -30.50 5.53
CA LEU A 500 -22.26 -30.65 4.54
C LEU A 500 -23.08 -29.42 3.98
N ASP A 501 -23.79 -29.41 2.80
CA ASP A 501 -23.79 -30.20 1.50
C ASP A 501 -24.84 -29.75 0.38
N SER A 502 -24.77 -30.30 -0.87
CA SER A 502 -25.77 -30.48 -2.01
C SER A 502 -25.99 -29.43 -3.18
N ASP A 503 -26.31 -29.93 -4.42
CA ASP A 503 -26.07 -29.31 -5.77
C ASP A 503 -27.21 -29.34 -6.85
N GLU A 504 -27.02 -28.67 -8.02
CA GLU A 504 -27.69 -28.87 -9.35
C GLU A 504 -26.80 -28.38 -10.55
N ASP A 505 -26.96 -28.93 -11.77
CA ASP A 505 -25.92 -28.98 -12.86
C ASP A 505 -26.32 -28.33 -14.24
N PRO A 506 -25.36 -27.87 -15.10
CA PRO A 506 -25.62 -27.02 -16.30
C PRO A 506 -25.60 -27.70 -17.70
N ILE A 507 -25.56 -26.88 -18.77
CA ILE A 507 -25.73 -27.19 -20.22
C ILE A 507 -24.51 -26.72 -21.04
N MET A 508 -24.28 -27.31 -22.24
CA MET A 508 -23.27 -26.90 -23.23
C MET A 508 -23.92 -26.66 -24.61
N VAL A 509 -23.10 -26.19 -25.55
CA VAL A 509 -23.32 -26.10 -27.00
C VAL A 509 -22.03 -26.58 -27.67
#